data_AF-A0AAU7APR8-F1
#
_entry.id   AF-A0AAU7APR8-F1
#
_cell.length_a   1.000
_cell.length_b   1.000
_cell.length_c   1.000
_cell.angle_alpha   90.00
_cell.angle_beta   90.00
_cell.angle_gamma   90.00
#
_symmetry.space_group_name_H-M   'P 1'
#
loop_
_entity.id
_entity.type
_entity.pdbx_description
1 polymer ?
#
loop_
_entity_poly.entity_id
_entity_poly.type
_entity_poly.pdbx_seq_one_letter_code
_entity_poly.pdbx_strand_id
1 'polypeptide(L)'
;MIRRTTTARLAGAALAAAVLAVPAAASAHPGIFTLDAKIVRPGAPTPPTVADAITQRQYAILNDGYVTVLRESNGITDTAKAAVPASGNEPAQPATVAGGGMLNYKLLPGAIRANTAAFPDKASWLAYLPARSDVQAHATCANVPALESTPNILAWQNDPFYRYIPWQKTSAGIADEPAKWIPVVKTATGVDLSTLTSVDDFTKACTALGGTYAPADATVTLPPNASSASIADAVAPVTAAKVAAEAAADAANARAAAAETARAAAVADVQRLQLAATPLRLTLTAPPTLKTLPTAGVPVRVTGAPLTVVRVRLLTTDAKAKALKLKSRVFATATVTLDATGASARTLKPTAAAGRAIQRGKGSLALTVDAVAGDRSAGLTSILKAGK
;
A
#
# COMPACT_ATOMS: atom_id res chain seq x y z
N MET A 1 -12.71 4.84 -41.70
CA MET A 1 -12.47 3.68 -40.82
C MET A 1 -11.26 4.01 -39.95
N ILE A 2 -11.48 4.70 -38.81
CA ILE A 2 -10.38 5.17 -37.95
C ILE A 2 -10.36 4.26 -36.72
N ARG A 3 -9.40 3.32 -36.69
CA ARG A 3 -9.10 2.52 -35.50
C ARG A 3 -8.28 3.39 -34.54
N ARG A 4 -8.88 3.81 -33.44
CA ARG A 4 -8.18 4.32 -32.25
C ARG A 4 -8.68 3.58 -31.03
N THR A 5 -7.83 2.73 -30.46
CA THR A 5 -7.93 2.13 -29.12
C THR A 5 -6.63 1.37 -28.89
N THR A 6 -5.86 1.46 -27.80
CA THR A 6 -5.99 2.19 -26.53
C THR A 6 -4.68 1.99 -25.76
N THR A 7 -3.94 3.06 -25.46
CA THR A 7 -2.73 3.07 -24.60
C THR A 7 -3.03 3.65 -23.21
N ALA A 8 -4.19 3.32 -22.63
CA ALA A 8 -4.61 3.85 -21.32
C ALA A 8 -4.41 2.89 -20.14
N ARG A 9 -3.94 1.65 -20.36
CA ARG A 9 -3.82 0.63 -19.29
C ARG A 9 -2.46 0.58 -18.57
N LEU A 10 -1.46 1.33 -19.01
CA LEU A 10 -0.10 1.24 -18.46
C LEU A 10 0.24 2.30 -17.40
N ALA A 11 -0.56 3.36 -17.24
CA ALA A 11 -0.26 4.43 -16.29
C ALA A 11 -0.57 4.06 -14.81
N GLY A 12 -1.47 3.11 -14.56
CA GLY A 12 -1.87 2.73 -13.19
C GLY A 12 -0.85 1.84 -12.47
N ALA A 13 -0.13 0.98 -13.19
CA ALA A 13 0.81 0.03 -12.59
C ALA A 13 2.12 0.71 -12.12
N ALA A 14 2.53 1.79 -12.78
CA ALA A 14 3.76 2.50 -12.44
C ALA A 14 3.66 3.29 -11.12
N LEU A 15 2.46 3.76 -10.74
CA LEU A 15 2.27 4.51 -9.50
C LEU A 15 2.28 3.60 -8.25
N ALA A 16 1.77 2.37 -8.36
CA ALA A 16 1.76 1.41 -7.25
C ALA A 16 3.16 0.90 -6.89
N ALA A 17 4.05 0.78 -7.89
CA ALA A 17 5.44 0.35 -7.66
C ALA A 17 6.29 1.43 -6.96
N ALA A 18 5.98 2.72 -7.16
CA ALA A 18 6.70 3.81 -6.49
C ALA A 18 6.35 3.95 -5.00
N VAL A 19 5.15 3.50 -4.58
CA VAL A 19 4.71 3.52 -3.17
C VAL A 19 5.29 2.35 -2.35
N LEU A 20 5.65 1.24 -3.01
CA LEU A 20 6.31 0.10 -2.36
C LEU A 20 7.83 0.27 -2.19
N ALA A 21 8.41 1.34 -2.74
CA ALA A 21 9.81 1.70 -2.62
C ALA A 21 10.07 2.76 -1.54
N VAL A 22 9.25 2.81 -0.48
CA VAL A 22 9.65 3.50 0.76
C VAL A 22 10.93 2.81 1.25
N PRO A 23 12.02 3.54 1.52
CA PRO A 23 13.27 2.90 1.89
C PRO A 23 13.06 2.09 3.17
N ALA A 24 13.33 0.78 3.10
CA ALA A 24 13.57 -0.06 4.27
C ALA A 24 14.77 0.41 5.14
N ALA A 25 15.29 1.61 4.88
CA ALA A 25 16.33 2.31 5.63
C ALA A 25 15.80 3.41 6.56
N ALA A 26 14.47 3.61 6.66
CA ALA A 26 13.90 4.60 7.56
C ALA A 26 13.69 4.03 8.97
N SER A 27 14.48 4.57 9.89
CA SER A 27 14.45 4.46 11.36
C SER A 27 14.70 3.09 11.95
N ALA A 28 15.98 2.81 12.15
CA ALA A 28 16.38 1.75 13.04
C ALA A 28 17.39 2.33 14.03
N HIS A 29 16.91 3.27 14.85
CA HIS A 29 17.74 3.98 15.81
C HIS A 29 18.19 3.06 16.96
N PRO A 30 19.41 3.25 17.48
CA PRO A 30 19.89 2.51 18.64
C PRO A 30 18.98 2.76 19.85
N GLY A 31 18.45 1.70 20.45
CA GLY A 31 17.61 1.71 21.63
C GLY A 31 17.96 0.56 22.57
N ILE A 32 17.81 0.76 23.88
CA ILE A 32 18.09 -0.24 24.91
C ILE A 32 16.78 -0.56 25.62
N PHE A 33 16.45 -1.84 25.74
CA PHE A 33 15.25 -2.34 26.42
C PHE A 33 15.65 -3.44 27.40
N THR A 34 14.81 -3.72 28.39
CA THR A 34 15.04 -4.82 29.35
C THR A 34 14.06 -5.96 29.12
N LEU A 35 14.52 -7.20 29.21
CA LEU A 35 13.71 -8.43 29.17
C LEU A 35 13.93 -9.23 30.46
N ASP A 36 12.85 -9.64 31.12
CA ASP A 36 12.93 -10.58 32.24
C ASP A 36 12.79 -12.02 31.72
N ALA A 37 13.86 -12.82 31.81
CA ALA A 37 13.91 -14.21 31.36
C ALA A 37 13.94 -15.19 32.55
N LYS A 38 13.31 -16.36 32.41
CA LYS A 38 13.42 -17.45 33.38
C LYS A 38 14.59 -18.36 32.99
N ILE A 39 15.59 -18.48 33.86
CA ILE A 39 16.79 -19.31 33.59
C ILE A 39 17.04 -20.32 34.71
N VAL A 40 17.46 -21.53 34.35
CA VAL A 40 17.79 -22.59 35.32
C VAL A 40 19.12 -22.27 36.00
N ARG A 41 19.17 -22.35 37.34
CA ARG A 41 20.40 -22.12 38.10
C ARG A 41 21.49 -23.15 37.75
N PRO A 42 22.77 -22.75 37.64
CA PRO A 42 23.87 -23.71 37.58
C PRO A 42 23.83 -24.67 38.77
N GLY A 43 23.91 -25.98 38.52
CA GLY A 43 23.82 -27.01 39.56
C GLY A 43 22.40 -27.51 39.88
N ALA A 44 21.37 -27.06 39.14
CA ALA A 44 20.03 -27.63 39.26
C ALA A 44 20.02 -29.14 38.91
N PRO A 45 19.15 -29.94 39.55
CA PRO A 45 18.97 -31.34 39.22
C PRO A 45 18.51 -31.52 37.77
N THR A 46 18.90 -32.64 37.15
CA THR A 46 18.50 -32.98 35.77
C THR A 46 17.44 -34.09 35.82
N PRO A 47 16.24 -33.90 35.24
CA PRO A 47 15.78 -32.71 34.51
C PRO A 47 15.36 -31.56 35.46
N PRO A 48 15.57 -30.29 35.08
CA PRO A 48 15.19 -29.15 35.90
C PRO A 48 13.67 -28.95 35.93
N THR A 49 13.17 -28.44 37.04
CA THR A 49 11.77 -28.03 37.24
C THR A 49 11.61 -26.51 37.15
N VAL A 50 10.36 -26.03 37.06
CA VAL A 50 10.06 -24.59 37.06
C VAL A 50 10.53 -23.89 38.35
N ALA A 51 10.61 -24.60 39.47
CA ALA A 51 11.13 -24.07 40.74
C ALA A 51 12.65 -23.83 40.71
N ASP A 52 13.36 -24.48 39.78
CA ASP A 52 14.81 -24.32 39.59
C ASP A 52 15.17 -23.10 38.73
N ALA A 53 14.14 -22.46 38.13
CA ALA A 53 14.30 -21.28 37.29
C ALA A 53 14.24 -19.97 38.10
N ILE A 54 15.28 -19.16 38.01
CA ILE A 54 15.30 -17.79 38.54
C ILE A 54 14.89 -16.80 37.46
N THR A 55 14.24 -15.71 37.85
CA THR A 55 14.05 -14.57 36.95
C THR A 55 15.37 -13.80 36.87
N GLN A 56 15.87 -13.60 35.65
CA GLN A 56 17.03 -12.77 35.38
C GLN A 56 16.65 -11.68 34.38
N ARG A 57 16.95 -10.42 34.73
CA ARG A 57 16.82 -9.28 33.82
C ARG A 57 17.98 -9.25 32.83
N GLN A 58 17.68 -9.06 31.55
CA GLN A 58 18.62 -9.00 30.44
C GLN A 58 18.43 -7.69 29.69
N TYR A 59 19.48 -7.14 29.09
CA TYR A 59 19.38 -5.92 28.28
C TYR A 59 19.36 -6.27 26.81
N ALA A 60 18.35 -5.85 26.08
CA ALA A 60 18.28 -5.94 24.64
C ALA A 60 18.71 -4.60 24.03
N ILE A 61 19.84 -4.58 23.32
CA ILE A 61 20.19 -3.44 22.47
C ILE A 61 19.61 -3.71 21.09
N LEU A 62 18.69 -2.85 20.68
CA LEU A 62 18.25 -2.72 19.31
C LEU A 62 19.14 -1.70 18.62
N ASN A 63 19.82 -2.09 17.55
CA ASN A 63 20.49 -1.14 16.67
C ASN A 63 20.24 -1.57 15.23
N ASP A 64 19.75 -0.64 14.42
CA ASP A 64 19.48 -0.87 13.01
C ASP A 64 18.63 -2.13 12.69
N GLY A 65 17.68 -2.49 13.56
CA GLY A 65 16.71 -3.58 13.32
C GLY A 65 17.14 -4.95 13.84
N TYR A 66 18.26 -5.02 14.56
CA TYR A 66 18.79 -6.24 15.18
C TYR A 66 18.64 -6.18 16.70
N VAL A 67 18.07 -7.23 17.31
CA VAL A 67 17.96 -7.38 18.77
C VAL A 67 19.12 -8.25 19.28
N THR A 68 19.98 -7.72 20.14
CA THR A 68 20.98 -8.52 20.88
C THR A 68 20.70 -8.46 22.37
N VAL A 69 20.57 -9.62 22.99
CA VAL A 69 20.35 -9.78 24.43
C VAL A 69 21.70 -9.91 25.14
N LEU A 70 22.04 -8.93 25.98
CA LEU A 70 23.20 -8.91 26.86
C LEU A 70 22.89 -9.66 28.16
N ARG A 71 23.82 -10.53 28.56
CA ARG A 71 23.82 -11.26 29.83
C ARG A 71 25.10 -10.89 30.56
N GLU A 72 25.02 -10.25 31.72
CA GLU A 72 26.22 -9.98 32.51
C GLU A 72 26.04 -10.35 33.99
N SER A 73 27.08 -10.99 34.51
CA SER A 73 27.36 -11.24 35.91
C SER A 73 28.88 -11.23 36.01
N ASN A 74 29.46 -10.20 36.63
CA ASN A 74 30.91 -10.04 36.72
C ASN A 74 31.60 -11.06 37.64
N GLY A 75 30.86 -11.98 38.27
CA GLY A 75 31.41 -13.02 39.14
C GLY A 75 32.04 -12.49 40.44
N ILE A 76 31.93 -11.18 40.70
CA ILE A 76 32.36 -10.57 41.95
C ILE A 76 31.21 -10.73 42.93
N THR A 77 31.43 -11.52 43.99
CA THR A 77 30.48 -11.63 45.08
C THR A 77 30.58 -10.36 45.92
N ASP A 78 29.62 -9.48 45.76
CA ASP A 78 29.42 -8.37 46.69
C ASP A 78 28.90 -8.95 48.02
N THR A 79 29.81 -9.35 48.91
CA THR A 79 29.44 -9.83 50.25
C THR A 79 28.82 -8.72 51.10
N ALA A 80 28.84 -7.46 50.66
CA ALA A 80 28.24 -6.32 51.35
C ALA A 80 26.78 -6.04 50.95
N LYS A 81 26.24 -6.69 49.91
CA LYS A 81 24.80 -6.60 49.54
C LYS A 81 24.05 -7.90 49.85
N ALA A 82 24.00 -8.27 51.13
CA ALA A 82 22.90 -9.09 51.60
C ALA A 82 21.60 -8.27 51.48
N ALA A 83 20.59 -8.84 50.82
CA ALA A 83 19.33 -8.19 50.50
C ALA A 83 18.65 -7.56 51.73
N VAL A 84 18.37 -6.25 51.67
CA VAL A 84 17.44 -5.59 52.58
C VAL A 84 16.03 -5.66 51.96
N PRO A 85 15.00 -6.19 52.65
CA PRO A 85 13.69 -6.49 52.05
C PRO A 85 12.73 -5.30 52.07
N ALA A 86 12.29 -4.81 50.90
CA ALA A 86 11.44 -3.62 50.75
C ALA A 86 10.02 -3.73 51.36
N SER A 87 9.86 -3.28 52.61
CA SER A 87 8.72 -2.52 53.17
C SER A 87 9.04 -2.00 54.59
N GLY A 88 9.20 -0.67 54.75
CA GLY A 88 9.76 -0.01 55.96
C GLY A 88 11.30 -0.15 56.08
N ASN A 89 11.89 -0.55 54.97
CA ASN A 89 12.91 -1.61 54.87
C ASN A 89 13.44 -1.55 53.40
N GLU A 90 13.44 -0.35 52.80
CA GLU A 90 14.03 -0.10 51.48
C GLU A 90 15.48 0.38 51.66
N PRO A 91 16.48 -0.26 51.03
CA PRO A 91 17.84 0.21 51.10
C PRO A 91 18.01 1.51 50.30
N ALA A 92 18.85 2.40 50.83
CA ALA A 92 19.24 3.66 50.21
C ALA A 92 19.55 3.49 48.72
N GLN A 93 18.91 4.31 47.89
CA GLN A 93 19.29 4.42 46.49
C GLN A 93 20.75 4.87 46.40
N PRO A 94 21.64 4.13 45.71
CA PRO A 94 22.95 4.66 45.41
C PRO A 94 22.81 5.83 44.45
N ALA A 95 23.62 6.87 44.68
CA ALA A 95 23.71 8.04 43.85
C ALA A 95 23.87 7.65 42.37
N THR A 96 23.12 8.34 41.51
CA THR A 96 23.23 8.28 40.06
C THR A 96 24.67 8.59 39.66
N VAL A 97 25.43 7.55 39.28
CA VAL A 97 26.74 7.74 38.66
C VAL A 97 26.48 8.05 37.19
N ALA A 98 26.63 9.32 36.82
CA ALA A 98 26.74 9.70 35.42
C ALA A 98 28.09 9.19 34.89
N GLY A 99 28.07 8.19 34.01
CA GLY A 99 29.30 7.67 33.43
C GLY A 99 29.07 6.65 32.32
N GLY A 100 29.55 7.01 31.12
CA GLY A 100 30.10 6.22 30.02
C GLY A 100 29.56 4.81 29.76
N GLY A 101 29.13 4.55 28.53
CA GLY A 101 28.62 3.25 28.12
C GLY A 101 29.09 2.77 26.76
N MET A 102 28.85 1.48 26.54
CA MET A 102 29.42 0.68 25.46
C MET A 102 28.40 0.41 24.34
N LEU A 103 28.66 0.91 23.13
CA LEU A 103 28.10 0.35 21.91
C LEU A 103 29.13 -0.60 21.28
N ASN A 104 28.74 -1.85 21.05
CA ASN A 104 29.57 -2.78 20.30
C ASN A 104 29.59 -2.38 18.82
N TYR A 105 30.67 -1.72 18.38
CA TYR A 105 30.80 -1.30 16.99
C TYR A 105 30.75 -2.47 16.01
N LYS A 106 31.07 -3.72 16.42
CA LYS A 106 30.90 -4.92 15.57
C LYS A 106 29.44 -5.16 15.17
N LEU A 107 28.49 -4.61 15.92
CA LEU A 107 27.05 -4.71 15.66
C LEU A 107 26.56 -3.64 14.69
N LEU A 108 27.39 -2.67 14.31
CA LEU A 108 27.08 -1.77 13.21
C LEU A 108 27.07 -2.56 11.89
N PRO A 109 26.11 -2.28 10.98
CA PRO A 109 26.08 -2.88 9.65
C PRO A 109 27.46 -2.82 8.97
N GLY A 110 27.83 -3.89 8.26
CA GLY A 110 29.13 -3.96 7.58
C GLY A 110 29.40 -2.78 6.66
N ALA A 111 28.36 -2.21 6.04
CA ALA A 111 28.45 -1.02 5.19
C ALA A 111 28.81 0.27 5.96
N ILE A 112 28.36 0.41 7.22
CA ILE A 112 28.74 1.54 8.09
C ILE A 112 30.18 1.36 8.57
N ARG A 113 30.55 0.14 9.00
CA ARG A 113 31.92 -0.17 9.42
C ARG A 113 32.95 -0.06 8.28
N ALA A 114 32.51 -0.26 7.04
CA ALA A 114 33.34 -0.13 5.84
C ALA A 114 33.30 1.29 5.23
N ASN A 115 32.57 2.24 5.83
CA ASN A 115 32.53 3.62 5.36
C ASN A 115 33.83 4.34 5.74
N THR A 116 34.81 4.28 4.85
CA THR A 116 36.13 4.90 5.02
C THR A 116 36.08 6.43 5.12
N ALA A 117 34.99 7.07 4.69
CA ALA A 117 34.81 8.52 4.83
C ALA A 117 34.38 8.92 6.25
N ALA A 118 33.55 8.10 6.91
CA ALA A 118 33.14 8.31 8.30
C ALA A 118 34.11 7.68 9.30
N PHE A 119 34.75 6.58 8.91
CA PHE A 119 35.61 5.76 9.76
C PHE A 119 36.92 5.36 9.05
N PRO A 120 37.84 6.32 8.81
CA PRO A 120 39.08 6.05 8.06
C PRO A 120 40.03 5.07 8.78
N ASP A 121 39.94 4.97 10.10
CA ASP A 121 40.72 4.05 10.92
C ASP A 121 39.97 3.66 12.21
N LYS A 122 40.50 2.74 13.01
CA LYS A 122 39.89 2.33 14.28
C LYS A 122 39.92 3.42 15.36
N ALA A 123 40.83 4.39 15.25
CA ALA A 123 40.87 5.52 16.18
C ALA A 123 39.66 6.45 15.98
N SER A 124 39.20 6.62 14.75
CA SER A 124 37.99 7.40 14.43
C SER A 124 36.71 6.82 15.03
N TRP A 125 36.69 5.51 15.31
CA TRP A 125 35.57 4.85 16.00
C TRP A 125 35.44 5.38 17.43
N LEU A 126 36.57 5.59 18.12
CA LEU A 126 36.64 6.19 19.47
C LEU A 126 36.26 7.68 19.53
N ALA A 127 35.97 8.33 18.39
CA ALA A 127 35.52 9.72 18.33
C ALA A 127 34.02 9.86 17.97
N TYR A 128 33.34 8.77 17.61
CA TYR A 128 31.97 8.80 17.12
C TYR A 128 30.94 8.97 18.25
N LEU A 129 30.58 10.23 18.53
CA LEU A 129 29.68 10.62 19.62
C LEU A 129 28.32 9.93 19.63
N PRO A 130 27.63 9.66 18.49
CA PRO A 130 26.32 9.01 18.51
C PRO A 130 26.33 7.56 19.01
N ALA A 131 27.51 6.91 19.09
CA ALA A 131 27.65 5.58 19.68
C ALA A 131 27.85 5.62 21.21
N ARG A 132 27.80 6.80 21.85
CA ARG A 132 27.83 6.90 23.31
C ARG A 132 26.48 6.46 23.88
N SER A 133 26.51 5.50 24.80
CA SER A 133 25.39 5.22 25.71
C SER A 133 25.80 5.54 27.14
N ASP A 134 24.84 5.55 28.06
CA ASP A 134 25.08 5.67 29.50
C ASP A 134 25.09 4.29 30.20
N VAL A 135 25.25 3.19 29.45
CA VAL A 135 25.19 1.81 29.98
C VAL A 135 26.59 1.21 30.12
N GLN A 136 27.01 0.95 31.36
CA GLN A 136 28.35 0.52 31.75
C GLN A 136 28.34 -0.94 32.25
N ALA A 137 28.31 -1.87 31.31
CA ALA A 137 28.17 -3.29 31.62
C ALA A 137 29.35 -3.85 32.47
N HIS A 138 30.55 -3.33 32.26
CA HIS A 138 31.78 -3.73 32.96
C HIS A 138 32.22 -2.71 34.02
N ALA A 139 32.99 -3.15 35.02
CA ALA A 139 33.66 -2.20 35.89
C ALA A 139 34.74 -1.44 35.11
N THR A 140 34.85 -0.12 35.31
CA THR A 140 35.82 0.73 34.61
C THR A 140 36.60 1.63 35.55
N CYS A 141 37.76 2.09 35.07
CA CYS A 141 38.55 3.14 35.70
C CYS A 141 38.74 4.28 34.68
N ALA A 142 37.89 5.29 34.78
CA ALA A 142 37.91 6.45 33.91
C ALA A 142 38.90 7.51 34.40
N ASN A 143 39.23 8.48 33.53
CA ASN A 143 40.09 9.62 33.82
C ASN A 143 41.56 9.25 34.14
N VAL A 144 42.02 8.07 33.71
CA VAL A 144 43.44 7.68 33.77
C VAL A 144 44.04 7.87 32.37
N PRO A 145 44.86 8.91 32.11
CA PRO A 145 45.32 9.24 30.76
C PRO A 145 46.05 8.11 30.06
N ALA A 146 46.82 7.32 30.81
CA ALA A 146 47.51 6.15 30.27
C ALA A 146 46.52 5.12 29.69
N LEU A 147 45.39 4.90 30.36
CA LEU A 147 44.38 3.92 29.94
C LEU A 147 43.48 4.44 28.81
N GLU A 148 43.22 5.75 28.78
CA GLU A 148 42.40 6.40 27.75
C GLU A 148 43.13 6.68 26.44
N SER A 149 44.44 6.40 26.38
CA SER A 149 45.23 6.62 25.16
C SER A 149 44.82 5.63 24.06
N THR A 150 44.63 6.14 22.84
CA THR A 150 44.31 5.34 21.66
C THR A 150 45.24 4.13 21.46
N PRO A 151 46.59 4.25 21.60
CA PRO A 151 47.48 3.11 21.45
C PRO A 151 47.18 1.99 22.45
N ASN A 152 46.93 2.34 23.72
CA ASN A 152 46.64 1.35 24.75
C ASN A 152 45.25 0.75 24.56
N ILE A 153 44.23 1.52 24.19
CA ILE A 153 42.90 0.97 23.87
C ILE A 153 42.97 -0.03 22.71
N LEU A 154 43.67 0.32 21.62
CA LEU A 154 43.80 -0.53 20.45
C LEU A 154 44.74 -1.72 20.66
N ALA A 155 45.62 -1.70 21.67
CA ALA A 155 46.53 -2.81 21.98
C ALA A 155 45.81 -4.07 22.47
N TRP A 156 44.60 -3.95 23.03
CA TRP A 156 43.81 -5.10 23.49
C TRP A 156 42.41 -5.15 22.87
N GLN A 157 41.96 -4.09 22.18
CA GLN A 157 40.70 -4.07 21.45
C GLN A 157 40.94 -4.00 19.94
N ASN A 158 40.72 -5.12 19.26
CA ASN A 158 40.74 -5.13 17.80
C ASN A 158 39.63 -4.25 17.22
N ASP A 159 38.42 -4.24 17.77
CA ASP A 159 37.38 -3.30 17.37
C ASP A 159 37.00 -2.54 18.64
N PRO A 160 37.46 -1.28 18.79
CA PRO A 160 37.39 -0.60 20.07
C PRO A 160 35.96 -0.23 20.44
N PHE A 161 35.64 -0.42 21.69
CA PHE A 161 34.46 0.10 22.35
C PHE A 161 34.75 1.51 22.89
N TYR A 162 33.77 2.39 22.78
CA TYR A 162 33.89 3.77 23.23
C TYR A 162 34.08 3.82 24.76
N ARG A 163 35.11 4.54 25.25
CA ARG A 163 35.41 4.71 26.69
C ARG A 163 35.55 3.41 27.50
N TYR A 164 35.74 2.27 26.84
CA TYR A 164 35.85 0.99 27.54
C TYR A 164 37.27 0.76 28.04
N ILE A 165 37.45 0.85 29.35
CA ILE A 165 38.69 0.48 30.07
C ILE A 165 38.31 -0.48 31.21
N PRO A 166 38.36 -1.81 30.99
CA PRO A 166 37.96 -2.80 31.95
C PRO A 166 38.88 -2.72 33.16
N TRP A 167 38.25 -2.66 34.31
CA TRP A 167 38.88 -2.57 35.61
C TRP A 167 38.32 -3.65 36.54
N GLN A 168 38.47 -4.90 36.09
CA GLN A 168 38.02 -6.09 36.78
C GLN A 168 39.09 -7.20 36.68
N LYS A 169 38.80 -8.42 37.10
CA LYS A 169 39.72 -9.57 36.98
C LYS A 169 39.16 -10.70 36.14
N THR A 170 37.85 -10.88 36.21
CA THR A 170 37.08 -11.90 35.51
C THR A 170 36.37 -11.28 34.31
N SER A 171 36.15 -12.08 33.28
CA SER A 171 35.34 -11.66 32.14
C SER A 171 33.90 -11.46 32.61
N ALA A 172 33.29 -10.33 32.27
CA ALA A 172 31.86 -10.12 32.42
C ALA A 172 31.07 -10.52 31.15
N GLY A 173 31.76 -10.95 30.08
CA GLY A 173 31.11 -11.47 28.88
C GLY A 173 31.68 -10.93 27.56
N ILE A 174 30.79 -10.48 26.67
CA ILE A 174 31.03 -10.25 25.24
C ILE A 174 32.31 -9.45 24.97
N ALA A 175 33.26 -10.09 24.28
CA ALA A 175 34.55 -9.48 23.90
C ALA A 175 35.38 -8.92 25.08
N ASP A 176 35.01 -9.28 26.31
CA ASP A 176 35.78 -9.03 27.51
C ASP A 176 36.72 -10.21 27.77
N GLU A 177 37.99 -10.00 27.41
CA GLU A 177 39.04 -11.01 27.50
C GLU A 177 40.14 -10.53 28.48
N PRO A 178 40.02 -10.81 29.79
CA PRO A 178 41.01 -10.39 30.79
C PRO A 178 42.45 -10.75 30.44
N ALA A 179 42.65 -11.91 29.80
CA ALA A 179 43.95 -12.35 29.32
C ALA A 179 44.60 -11.38 28.32
N LYS A 180 43.82 -10.59 27.57
CA LYS A 180 44.32 -9.61 26.60
C LYS A 180 44.62 -8.25 27.24
N TRP A 181 43.79 -7.78 28.17
CA TRP A 181 43.89 -6.40 28.67
C TRP A 181 44.55 -6.24 30.02
N ILE A 182 44.55 -7.25 30.90
CA ILE A 182 45.29 -7.18 32.17
C ILE A 182 46.79 -6.89 31.92
N PRO A 183 47.48 -7.53 30.95
CA PRO A 183 48.87 -7.20 30.64
C PRO A 183 49.05 -5.77 30.14
N VAL A 184 48.11 -5.24 29.35
CA VAL A 184 48.16 -3.87 28.85
C VAL A 184 47.95 -2.87 29.99
N VAL A 185 46.96 -3.10 30.86
CA VAL A 185 46.74 -2.27 32.07
C VAL A 185 47.98 -2.27 32.96
N LYS A 186 48.55 -3.44 33.23
CA LYS A 186 49.77 -3.57 34.03
C LYS A 186 50.95 -2.82 33.42
N THR A 187 51.13 -2.90 32.11
CA THR A 187 52.19 -2.18 31.40
C THR A 187 51.96 -0.66 31.43
N ALA A 188 50.71 -0.22 31.23
CA ALA A 188 50.36 1.20 31.16
C ALA A 188 50.33 1.90 32.52
N THR A 189 50.05 1.17 33.61
CA THR A 189 49.76 1.77 34.93
C THR A 189 50.55 1.18 36.09
N GLY A 190 51.22 0.04 35.90
CA GLY A 190 51.88 -0.72 36.97
C GLY A 190 50.94 -1.58 37.82
N VAL A 191 49.62 -1.47 37.65
CA VAL A 191 48.63 -2.23 38.44
C VAL A 191 48.34 -3.60 37.82
N ASP A 192 48.54 -4.66 38.60
CA ASP A 192 48.17 -6.02 38.20
C ASP A 192 46.76 -6.39 38.69
N LEU A 193 45.77 -6.20 37.83
CA LEU A 193 44.36 -6.47 38.13
C LEU A 193 44.07 -7.94 38.48
N SER A 194 44.94 -8.89 38.10
CA SER A 194 44.77 -10.31 38.45
C SER A 194 44.98 -10.59 39.95
N THR A 195 45.64 -9.67 40.66
CA THR A 195 45.92 -9.78 42.10
C THR A 195 44.80 -9.21 42.98
N LEU A 196 43.92 -8.40 42.41
CA LEU A 196 42.82 -7.75 43.13
C LEU A 196 41.65 -8.73 43.32
N THR A 197 40.97 -8.64 44.47
CA THR A 197 39.96 -9.65 44.86
C THR A 197 38.61 -9.06 45.23
N SER A 198 38.54 -7.78 45.58
CA SER A 198 37.33 -7.10 46.02
C SER A 198 37.09 -5.78 45.30
N VAL A 199 35.83 -5.31 45.29
CA VAL A 199 35.46 -3.98 44.75
C VAL A 199 36.29 -2.87 45.40
N ASP A 200 36.59 -2.98 46.69
CA ASP A 200 37.44 -2.03 47.41
C ASP A 200 38.88 -2.03 46.89
N ASP A 201 39.45 -3.20 46.55
CA ASP A 201 40.78 -3.31 45.95
C ASP A 201 40.82 -2.60 44.59
N PHE A 202 39.81 -2.85 43.75
CA PHE A 202 39.67 -2.21 42.44
C PHE A 202 39.51 -0.69 42.57
N THR A 203 38.67 -0.24 43.49
CA THR A 203 38.41 1.19 43.76
C THR A 203 39.67 1.90 44.21
N LYS A 204 40.39 1.32 45.18
CA LYS A 204 41.66 1.88 45.69
C LYS A 204 42.72 1.94 44.60
N ALA A 205 42.89 0.87 43.83
CA ALA A 205 43.87 0.82 42.74
C ALA A 205 43.58 1.87 41.65
N CYS A 206 42.31 2.04 41.27
CA CYS A 206 41.92 3.06 40.29
C CYS A 206 42.16 4.49 40.83
N THR A 207 41.74 4.75 42.06
CA THR A 207 41.87 6.08 42.69
C THR A 207 43.34 6.47 42.89
N ALA A 208 44.21 5.50 43.21
CA ALA A 208 45.66 5.74 43.33
C ALA A 208 46.32 6.21 42.02
N LEU A 209 45.70 5.92 40.87
CA LEU A 209 46.12 6.41 39.55
C LEU A 209 45.48 7.77 39.18
N GLY A 210 44.71 8.38 40.08
CA GLY A 210 43.92 9.59 39.81
C GLY A 210 42.62 9.32 39.03
N GLY A 211 42.26 8.05 38.85
CA GLY A 211 41.05 7.65 38.13
C GLY A 211 39.78 7.69 38.98
N THR A 212 38.64 7.49 38.32
CA THR A 212 37.35 7.29 38.97
C THR A 212 36.87 5.87 38.67
N TYR A 213 36.75 5.06 39.72
CA TYR A 213 36.21 3.71 39.59
C TYR A 213 34.70 3.77 39.45
N ALA A 214 34.18 3.19 38.38
CA ALA A 214 32.77 2.88 38.23
C ALA A 214 32.61 1.36 38.32
N PRO A 215 31.83 0.83 39.29
CA PRO A 215 31.51 -0.59 39.29
C PRO A 215 30.73 -0.94 38.02
N ALA A 216 30.76 -2.21 37.64
CA ALA A 216 29.84 -2.73 36.64
C ALA A 216 28.40 -2.36 37.05
N ASP A 217 27.58 -1.95 36.09
CA ASP A 217 26.21 -1.54 36.36
C ASP A 217 25.46 -2.62 37.14
N ALA A 218 25.16 -2.31 38.40
CA ALA A 218 24.18 -3.03 39.17
C ALA A 218 22.79 -2.62 38.67
N THR A 219 22.35 -3.26 37.59
CA THR A 219 21.00 -3.11 37.01
C THR A 219 20.47 -1.66 36.95
N VAL A 220 20.98 -0.82 36.04
CA VAL A 220 20.40 0.52 35.83
C VAL A 220 19.00 0.38 35.24
N THR A 221 17.98 0.77 36.01
CA THR A 221 16.62 0.93 35.50
C THR A 221 16.59 2.26 34.76
N LEU A 222 16.58 2.21 33.42
CA LEU A 222 16.40 3.42 32.62
C LEU A 222 15.03 4.05 32.93
N PRO A 223 14.93 5.38 33.04
CA PRO A 223 13.65 6.05 33.19
C PRO A 223 12.73 5.72 32.01
N PRO A 224 11.46 5.35 32.24
CA PRO A 224 10.52 4.86 31.20
C PRO A 224 10.25 5.86 30.07
N ASN A 225 10.70 7.10 30.22
CA ASN A 225 10.49 8.23 29.32
C ASN A 225 11.64 8.47 28.33
N ALA A 226 12.82 7.85 28.50
CA ALA A 226 13.92 8.00 27.54
C ALA A 226 13.66 7.33 26.17
N SER A 227 12.74 6.36 26.12
CA SER A 227 12.34 5.66 24.89
C SER A 227 11.16 6.32 24.15
N SER A 228 10.38 7.18 24.80
CA SER A 228 9.11 7.66 24.25
C SER A 228 9.25 8.75 23.18
N ALA A 229 10.22 9.66 23.33
CA ALA A 229 10.45 10.74 22.37
C ALA A 229 11.05 10.24 21.05
N SER A 230 12.01 9.32 21.11
CA SER A 230 12.64 8.74 19.91
C SER A 230 11.68 7.84 19.12
N ILE A 231 10.75 7.15 19.79
CA ILE A 231 9.67 6.41 19.12
C ILE A 231 8.68 7.37 18.46
N ALA A 232 8.30 8.46 19.13
CA ALA A 232 7.38 9.45 18.55
C ALA A 232 7.98 10.10 17.28
N ASP A 233 9.25 10.48 17.31
CA ASP A 233 9.95 11.08 16.16
C ASP A 233 10.11 10.10 14.98
N ALA A 234 10.33 8.81 15.27
CA ALA A 234 10.40 7.78 14.23
C ALA A 234 9.02 7.43 13.63
N VAL A 235 7.97 7.47 14.45
CA VAL A 235 6.60 7.10 14.04
C VAL A 235 5.89 8.26 13.31
N ALA A 236 6.23 9.52 13.60
CA ALA A 236 5.63 10.68 12.95
C ALA A 236 5.71 10.66 11.40
N PRO A 237 6.88 10.46 10.75
CA PRO A 237 6.95 10.44 9.29
C PRO A 237 6.22 9.24 8.68
N VAL A 238 6.28 8.07 9.32
CA VAL A 238 5.55 6.86 8.87
C VAL A 238 4.04 7.07 8.95
N THR A 239 3.57 7.70 10.02
CA THR A 239 2.15 8.03 10.22
C THR A 239 1.69 9.05 9.18
N ALA A 240 2.49 10.09 8.91
CA ALA A 240 2.19 11.06 7.87
C ALA A 240 2.14 10.41 6.48
N ALA A 241 3.09 9.53 6.16
CA ALA A 241 3.12 8.80 4.90
C ALA A 241 1.91 7.86 4.74
N LYS A 242 1.50 7.18 5.82
CA LYS A 242 0.29 6.34 5.85
C LYS A 242 -0.95 7.17 5.54
N VAL A 243 -1.15 8.29 6.24
CA VAL A 243 -2.32 9.17 6.02
C VAL A 243 -2.34 9.72 4.59
N ALA A 244 -1.19 10.11 4.04
CA ALA A 244 -1.10 10.57 2.65
C ALA A 244 -1.45 9.45 1.64
N ALA A 245 -1.01 8.21 1.89
CA ALA A 245 -1.32 7.06 1.05
C ALA A 245 -2.80 6.69 1.09
N GLU A 246 -3.43 6.71 2.27
CA GLU A 246 -4.87 6.49 2.46
C GLU A 246 -5.68 7.56 1.69
N ALA A 247 -5.33 8.84 1.82
CA ALA A 247 -5.98 9.92 1.07
C ALA A 247 -5.83 9.79 -0.45
N ALA A 248 -4.66 9.33 -0.93
CA ALA A 248 -4.43 9.10 -2.35
C ALA A 248 -5.27 7.91 -2.88
N ALA A 249 -5.42 6.85 -2.08
CA ALA A 249 -6.26 5.70 -2.42
C ALA A 249 -7.74 6.10 -2.52
N ASP A 250 -8.24 6.88 -1.58
CA ASP A 250 -9.61 7.41 -1.60
C ASP A 250 -9.88 8.28 -2.84
N ALA A 251 -8.94 9.17 -3.18
CA ALA A 251 -9.04 9.99 -4.39
C ALA A 251 -9.04 9.15 -5.68
N ALA A 252 -8.27 8.05 -5.73
CA ALA A 252 -8.26 7.14 -6.86
C ALA A 252 -9.59 6.38 -6.99
N ASN A 253 -10.15 5.90 -5.88
CA ASN A 253 -11.46 5.24 -5.85
C ASN A 253 -12.59 6.17 -6.31
N ALA A 254 -12.57 7.43 -5.89
CA ALA A 254 -13.53 8.44 -6.34
C ALA A 254 -13.47 8.68 -7.86
N ARG A 255 -12.26 8.77 -8.43
CA ARG A 255 -12.06 8.91 -9.89
C ARG A 255 -12.56 7.68 -10.65
N ALA A 256 -12.35 6.47 -10.12
CA ALA A 256 -12.84 5.24 -10.73
C ALA A 256 -14.38 5.18 -10.76
N ALA A 257 -15.04 5.55 -9.66
CA ALA A 257 -16.50 5.61 -9.60
C ALA A 257 -17.08 6.65 -10.58
N ALA A 258 -16.45 7.83 -10.70
CA ALA A 258 -16.83 8.85 -11.68
C ALA A 258 -16.67 8.34 -13.12
N ALA A 259 -15.58 7.62 -13.42
CA ALA A 259 -15.34 7.04 -14.74
C ALA A 259 -16.37 5.96 -15.11
N GLU A 260 -16.77 5.10 -14.17
CA GLU A 260 -17.81 4.08 -14.43
C GLU A 260 -19.18 4.73 -14.67
N THR A 261 -19.51 5.80 -13.92
CA THR A 261 -20.73 6.60 -14.16
C THR A 261 -20.73 7.22 -15.56
N ALA A 262 -19.61 7.83 -15.97
CA ALA A 262 -19.46 8.42 -17.30
C ALA A 262 -19.53 7.35 -18.42
N ARG A 263 -18.95 6.17 -18.18
CA ARG A 263 -19.04 5.03 -19.10
C ARG A 263 -20.48 4.55 -19.27
N ALA A 264 -21.23 4.40 -18.18
CA ALA A 264 -22.64 3.99 -18.22
C ALA A 264 -23.49 5.00 -19.00
N ALA A 265 -23.28 6.30 -18.77
CA ALA A 265 -23.94 7.36 -19.53
C ALA A 265 -23.61 7.30 -21.03
N ALA A 266 -22.33 7.12 -21.38
CA ALA A 266 -21.92 6.99 -22.78
C ALA A 266 -22.52 5.76 -23.47
N VAL A 267 -22.62 4.62 -22.77
CA VAL A 267 -23.29 3.42 -23.29
C VAL A 267 -24.76 3.68 -23.56
N ALA A 268 -25.46 4.32 -22.62
CA ALA A 268 -26.86 4.70 -22.78
C ALA A 268 -27.05 5.66 -23.98
N ASP A 269 -26.15 6.62 -24.16
CA ASP A 269 -26.18 7.54 -25.30
C ASP A 269 -25.93 6.83 -26.62
N VAL A 270 -24.99 5.89 -26.69
CA VAL A 270 -24.76 5.09 -27.89
C VAL A 270 -26.00 4.27 -28.23
N GLN A 271 -26.64 3.63 -27.24
CA GLN A 271 -27.88 2.89 -27.46
C GLN A 271 -29.01 3.81 -27.95
N ARG A 272 -29.18 4.98 -27.33
CA ARG A 272 -30.14 6.00 -27.77
C ARG A 272 -29.87 6.44 -29.20
N LEU A 273 -28.61 6.69 -29.57
CA LEU A 273 -28.21 7.08 -30.92
C LEU A 273 -28.40 5.94 -31.93
N GLN A 274 -28.17 4.68 -31.55
CA GLN A 274 -28.43 3.52 -32.42
C GLN A 274 -29.93 3.34 -32.69
N LEU A 275 -30.76 3.44 -31.65
CA LEU A 275 -32.22 3.43 -31.79
C LEU A 275 -32.68 4.61 -32.64
N ALA A 276 -32.17 5.80 -32.34
CA ALA A 276 -32.42 6.99 -33.12
C ALA A 276 -31.97 6.80 -34.57
N ALA A 277 -30.86 6.14 -34.89
CA ALA A 277 -30.38 5.95 -36.26
C ALA A 277 -31.08 4.81 -37.03
N THR A 278 -32.05 4.11 -36.41
CA THR A 278 -32.73 2.98 -37.05
C THR A 278 -33.47 3.45 -38.31
N PRO A 279 -33.14 2.93 -39.51
CA PRO A 279 -33.74 3.37 -40.75
C PRO A 279 -35.19 2.90 -40.83
N LEU A 280 -36.04 3.72 -41.45
CA LEU A 280 -37.41 3.34 -41.74
C LEU A 280 -37.40 2.26 -42.84
N ARG A 281 -38.12 1.17 -42.64
CA ARG A 281 -38.32 0.10 -43.62
C ARG A 281 -39.80 -0.21 -43.77
N LEU A 282 -40.16 -0.59 -44.99
CA LEU A 282 -41.51 -1.00 -45.36
C LEU A 282 -41.47 -2.40 -45.94
N THR A 283 -42.38 -3.24 -45.52
CA THR A 283 -42.65 -4.54 -46.15
C THR A 283 -44.15 -4.70 -46.40
N LEU A 284 -44.49 -5.35 -47.52
CA LEU A 284 -45.87 -5.77 -47.80
C LEU A 284 -46.00 -7.21 -47.31
N THR A 285 -46.99 -7.49 -46.47
CA THR A 285 -47.18 -8.85 -45.93
C THR A 285 -47.79 -9.77 -46.99
N ALA A 286 -48.74 -9.26 -47.77
CA ALA A 286 -49.31 -9.92 -48.93
C ALA A 286 -49.88 -8.86 -49.89
N PRO A 287 -49.33 -8.68 -51.10
CA PRO A 287 -49.87 -7.69 -52.04
C PRO A 287 -51.27 -8.14 -52.51
N PRO A 288 -52.29 -7.26 -52.43
CA PRO A 288 -53.63 -7.60 -52.91
C PRO A 288 -53.66 -7.65 -54.45
N THR A 289 -54.70 -8.23 -55.02
CA THR A 289 -54.99 -8.10 -56.46
C THR A 289 -55.77 -6.82 -56.72
N LEU A 290 -55.88 -6.39 -57.99
CA LEU A 290 -56.75 -5.26 -58.34
C LEU A 290 -58.21 -5.46 -57.89
N LYS A 291 -58.70 -6.70 -57.94
CA LYS A 291 -60.07 -7.05 -57.56
C LYS A 291 -60.28 -6.97 -56.05
N THR A 292 -59.30 -7.42 -55.27
CA THR A 292 -59.40 -7.48 -53.80
C THR A 292 -58.92 -6.20 -53.10
N LEU A 293 -58.16 -5.33 -53.78
CA LEU A 293 -57.62 -4.10 -53.20
C LEU A 293 -58.67 -3.19 -52.52
N PRO A 294 -59.87 -2.93 -53.09
CA PRO A 294 -60.86 -2.06 -52.46
C PRO A 294 -61.42 -2.60 -51.13
N THR A 295 -61.49 -3.92 -50.98
CA THR A 295 -62.09 -4.58 -49.81
C THR A 295 -61.04 -5.00 -48.78
N ALA A 296 -59.98 -5.67 -49.24
CA ALA A 296 -58.89 -6.17 -48.41
C ALA A 296 -57.89 -5.07 -48.02
N GLY A 297 -57.65 -4.08 -48.89
CA GLY A 297 -56.60 -3.09 -48.71
C GLY A 297 -55.20 -3.66 -48.91
N VAL A 298 -54.17 -2.86 -48.61
CA VAL A 298 -52.76 -3.27 -48.65
C VAL A 298 -52.25 -3.46 -47.22
N PRO A 299 -51.97 -4.70 -46.76
CA PRO A 299 -51.33 -4.93 -45.47
C PRO A 299 -49.85 -4.53 -45.55
N VAL A 300 -49.49 -3.54 -44.75
CA VAL A 300 -48.14 -2.98 -44.66
C VAL A 300 -47.60 -3.20 -43.27
N ARG A 301 -46.32 -3.58 -43.18
CA ARG A 301 -45.54 -3.55 -41.95
C ARG A 301 -44.47 -2.48 -42.08
N VAL A 302 -44.41 -1.60 -41.09
CA VAL A 302 -43.43 -0.53 -40.98
C VAL A 302 -42.49 -0.91 -39.83
N THR A 303 -41.18 -0.81 -40.05
CA THR A 303 -40.19 -0.87 -38.97
C THR A 303 -39.30 0.37 -38.98
N GLY A 304 -38.80 0.79 -37.83
CA GLY A 304 -38.04 2.04 -37.67
C GLY A 304 -37.66 2.28 -36.20
N ALA A 305 -37.34 3.53 -35.86
CA ALA A 305 -37.05 3.89 -34.47
C ALA A 305 -38.29 3.69 -33.58
N PRO A 306 -38.15 3.08 -32.37
CA PRO A 306 -39.27 2.87 -31.45
C PRO A 306 -40.04 4.15 -31.12
N LEU A 307 -41.34 4.02 -30.84
CA LEU A 307 -42.25 5.11 -30.45
C LEU A 307 -42.33 6.27 -31.47
N THR A 308 -41.80 6.09 -32.67
CA THR A 308 -41.84 7.09 -33.73
C THR A 308 -43.20 7.10 -34.40
N VAL A 309 -43.76 8.29 -34.60
CA VAL A 309 -44.99 8.49 -35.37
C VAL A 309 -44.65 8.52 -36.86
N VAL A 310 -45.20 7.59 -37.62
CA VAL A 310 -44.97 7.42 -39.05
C VAL A 310 -46.27 7.68 -39.81
N ARG A 311 -46.21 8.53 -40.83
CA ARG A 311 -47.29 8.72 -41.79
C ARG A 311 -47.07 7.78 -42.97
N VAL A 312 -48.03 6.89 -43.23
CA VAL A 312 -47.98 5.93 -44.32
C VAL A 312 -49.03 6.29 -45.37
N ARG A 313 -48.65 6.35 -46.65
CA ARG A 313 -49.57 6.67 -47.75
C ARG A 313 -49.55 5.56 -48.79
N LEU A 314 -50.73 5.22 -49.29
CA LEU A 314 -50.89 4.42 -50.49
C LEU A 314 -51.16 5.37 -51.65
N LEU A 315 -50.32 5.33 -52.68
CA LEU A 315 -50.43 6.22 -53.83
C LEU A 315 -50.17 5.50 -55.15
N THR A 316 -50.52 6.16 -56.25
CA THR A 316 -50.19 5.74 -57.61
C THR A 316 -49.43 6.87 -58.34
N THR A 317 -49.09 6.66 -59.61
CA THR A 317 -48.49 7.71 -60.44
C THR A 317 -49.53 8.73 -60.88
N ASP A 318 -49.11 9.97 -61.13
CA ASP A 318 -50.02 11.04 -61.58
C ASP A 318 -50.75 10.68 -62.89
N ALA A 319 -50.04 10.03 -63.82
CA ALA A 319 -50.63 9.52 -65.06
C ALA A 319 -51.77 8.52 -64.80
N LYS A 320 -51.58 7.58 -63.86
CA LYS A 320 -52.61 6.59 -63.51
C LYS A 320 -53.76 7.23 -62.73
N ALA A 321 -53.49 8.15 -61.82
CA ALA A 321 -54.55 8.89 -61.13
C ALA A 321 -55.45 9.67 -62.10
N LYS A 322 -54.85 10.34 -63.10
CA LYS A 322 -55.57 11.05 -64.18
C LYS A 322 -56.38 10.09 -65.04
N ALA A 323 -55.80 8.95 -65.45
CA ALA A 323 -56.51 7.92 -66.22
C ALA A 323 -57.72 7.34 -65.47
N LEU A 324 -57.63 7.24 -64.14
CA LEU A 324 -58.71 6.80 -63.26
C LEU A 324 -59.71 7.94 -62.90
N LYS A 325 -59.53 9.15 -63.43
CA LYS A 325 -60.33 10.36 -63.13
C LYS A 325 -60.38 10.68 -61.62
N LEU A 326 -59.28 10.45 -60.92
CA LEU A 326 -59.15 10.76 -59.50
C LEU A 326 -58.56 12.16 -59.29
N LYS A 327 -59.08 12.88 -58.29
CA LYS A 327 -58.60 14.22 -57.92
C LYS A 327 -57.23 14.21 -57.21
N SER A 328 -56.80 13.05 -56.72
CA SER A 328 -55.53 12.87 -56.00
C SER A 328 -54.91 11.53 -56.34
N ARG A 329 -53.58 11.47 -56.37
CA ARG A 329 -52.82 10.23 -56.49
C ARG A 329 -52.78 9.39 -55.21
N VAL A 330 -53.21 9.96 -54.08
CA VAL A 330 -53.21 9.30 -52.77
C VAL A 330 -54.53 8.57 -52.58
N PHE A 331 -54.47 7.24 -52.51
CA PHE A 331 -55.62 6.38 -52.28
C PHE A 331 -55.96 6.22 -50.82
N ALA A 332 -54.97 6.20 -49.94
CA ALA A 332 -55.14 6.06 -48.49
C ALA A 332 -54.01 6.78 -47.75
N THR A 333 -54.30 7.22 -46.53
CA THR A 333 -53.29 7.70 -45.57
C THR A 333 -53.61 7.11 -44.20
N ALA A 334 -52.58 6.70 -43.48
CA ALA A 334 -52.68 6.32 -42.09
C ALA A 334 -51.52 6.93 -41.31
N THR A 335 -51.75 7.22 -40.03
CA THR A 335 -50.70 7.54 -39.07
C THR A 335 -50.57 6.36 -38.14
N VAL A 336 -49.36 5.85 -37.94
CA VAL A 336 -49.06 4.74 -37.03
C VAL A 336 -47.94 5.15 -36.10
N THR A 337 -48.04 4.78 -34.83
CA THR A 337 -46.94 4.89 -33.87
C THR A 337 -46.25 3.52 -33.81
N LEU A 338 -44.93 3.48 -34.03
CA LEU A 338 -44.15 2.27 -33.86
C LEU A 338 -44.11 1.88 -32.39
N ASP A 339 -44.25 0.60 -32.08
CA ASP A 339 -44.21 0.12 -30.70
C ASP A 339 -42.79 0.20 -30.09
N ALA A 340 -42.63 -0.30 -28.86
CA ALA A 340 -41.33 -0.36 -28.19
C ALA A 340 -40.29 -1.21 -28.94
N THR A 341 -40.71 -2.11 -29.84
CA THR A 341 -39.83 -2.92 -30.70
C THR A 341 -39.48 -2.21 -32.01
N GLY A 342 -40.04 -1.02 -32.26
CA GLY A 342 -39.85 -0.29 -33.49
C GLY A 342 -40.65 -0.84 -34.67
N ALA A 343 -41.77 -1.53 -34.41
CA ALA A 343 -42.61 -2.10 -35.46
C ALA A 343 -44.08 -1.65 -35.35
N SER A 344 -44.77 -1.64 -36.49
CA SER A 344 -46.23 -1.53 -36.54
C SER A 344 -46.76 -2.17 -37.82
N ALA A 345 -47.98 -2.70 -37.76
CA ALA A 345 -48.69 -3.25 -38.91
C ALA A 345 -50.00 -2.49 -39.13
N ARG A 346 -50.31 -2.20 -40.39
CA ARG A 346 -51.54 -1.49 -40.76
C ARG A 346 -52.05 -1.98 -42.10
N THR A 347 -53.36 -1.92 -42.29
CA THR A 347 -53.97 -2.17 -43.60
C THR A 347 -54.43 -0.84 -44.20
N LEU A 348 -53.87 -0.48 -45.34
CA LEU A 348 -54.23 0.73 -46.08
C LEU A 348 -55.37 0.43 -47.05
N LYS A 349 -56.59 0.86 -46.71
CA LYS A 349 -57.76 0.72 -47.58
C LYS A 349 -57.94 1.98 -48.43
N PRO A 350 -58.06 1.86 -49.78
CA PRO A 350 -58.39 3.01 -50.62
C PRO A 350 -59.69 3.68 -50.16
N THR A 351 -59.80 5.00 -50.34
CA THR A 351 -61.09 5.69 -50.19
C THR A 351 -62.15 5.06 -51.11
N ALA A 352 -63.44 5.18 -50.75
CA ALA A 352 -64.53 4.60 -51.55
C ALA A 352 -64.50 5.07 -53.01
N ALA A 353 -64.13 6.33 -53.27
CA ALA A 353 -63.97 6.87 -54.62
C ALA A 353 -62.81 6.21 -55.38
N ALA A 354 -61.63 6.09 -54.75
CA ALA A 354 -60.48 5.41 -55.33
C ALA A 354 -60.77 3.93 -55.57
N GLY A 355 -61.40 3.23 -54.63
CA GLY A 355 -61.79 1.83 -54.76
C GLY A 355 -62.69 1.57 -55.96
N ARG A 356 -63.75 2.39 -56.13
CA ARG A 356 -64.65 2.31 -57.31
C ARG A 356 -63.92 2.60 -58.62
N ALA A 357 -63.03 3.59 -58.64
CA ALA A 357 -62.27 3.92 -59.83
C ALA A 357 -61.32 2.78 -60.24
N ILE A 358 -60.62 2.19 -59.26
CA ILE A 358 -59.71 1.06 -59.50
C ILE A 358 -60.46 -0.16 -60.06
N GLN A 359 -61.66 -0.46 -59.54
CA GLN A 359 -62.47 -1.58 -60.05
C GLN A 359 -62.91 -1.41 -61.51
N ARG A 360 -63.13 -0.16 -61.96
CA ARG A 360 -63.49 0.15 -63.35
C ARG A 360 -62.27 0.27 -64.27
N GLY A 361 -61.08 0.43 -63.69
CA GLY A 361 -59.82 0.55 -64.42
C GLY A 361 -59.45 -0.77 -65.11
N LYS A 362 -58.96 -0.66 -66.35
CA LYS A 362 -58.40 -1.79 -67.09
C LYS A 362 -56.86 -1.80 -67.01
N GLY A 363 -56.25 -2.97 -67.10
CA GLY A 363 -54.80 -3.14 -67.15
C GLY A 363 -54.12 -3.22 -65.77
N SER A 364 -52.84 -2.88 -65.71
CA SER A 364 -52.05 -2.89 -64.46
C SER A 364 -52.04 -1.54 -63.75
N LEU A 365 -51.87 -1.58 -62.43
CA LEU A 365 -51.77 -0.42 -61.55
C LEU A 365 -50.47 -0.49 -60.74
N ALA A 366 -49.58 0.47 -60.95
CA ALA A 366 -48.45 0.67 -60.06
C ALA A 366 -48.95 1.34 -58.78
N LEU A 367 -48.78 0.66 -57.65
CA LEU A 367 -49.03 1.17 -56.32
C LEU A 367 -47.70 1.40 -55.62
N THR A 368 -47.55 2.56 -55.01
CA THR A 368 -46.45 2.87 -54.11
C THR A 368 -47.01 3.02 -52.71
N VAL A 369 -46.40 2.32 -51.76
CA VAL A 369 -46.56 2.61 -50.34
C VAL A 369 -45.38 3.48 -49.95
N ASP A 370 -45.65 4.68 -49.45
CA ASP A 370 -44.64 5.48 -48.77
C ASP A 370 -44.88 5.48 -47.27
N ALA A 371 -43.80 5.62 -46.52
CA ALA A 371 -43.81 5.88 -45.11
C ALA A 371 -42.83 7.02 -44.84
N VAL A 372 -43.25 8.00 -44.07
CA VAL A 372 -42.46 9.20 -43.74
C VAL A 372 -42.54 9.46 -42.25
N ALA A 373 -41.39 9.71 -41.63
CA ALA A 373 -41.25 10.09 -40.22
C ALA A 373 -40.09 11.07 -40.07
N GLY A 374 -40.40 12.34 -39.82
CA GLY A 374 -39.39 13.41 -39.77
C GLY A 374 -38.61 13.51 -41.09
N ASP A 375 -37.29 13.35 -41.00
CA ASP A 375 -36.35 13.35 -42.12
C ASP A 375 -36.21 11.99 -42.83
N ARG A 376 -36.89 10.95 -42.34
CA ARG A 376 -36.81 9.59 -42.89
C ARG A 376 -37.97 9.28 -43.79
N SER A 377 -37.68 8.59 -44.88
CA SER A 377 -38.68 8.02 -45.76
C SER A 377 -38.29 6.63 -46.22
N ALA A 378 -39.30 5.76 -46.36
CA ALA A 378 -39.21 4.49 -47.05
C ALA A 378 -40.29 4.44 -48.12
N GLY A 379 -39.99 3.82 -49.26
CA GLY A 379 -40.92 3.66 -50.35
C GLY A 379 -40.84 2.24 -50.91
N LEU A 380 -41.99 1.64 -51.18
CA LEU A 380 -42.07 0.33 -51.83
C LEU A 380 -43.12 0.40 -52.93
N THR A 381 -42.71 0.08 -54.15
CA THR A 381 -43.59 0.07 -55.32
C THR A 381 -43.88 -1.37 -55.73
N SER A 382 -45.16 -1.68 -55.95
CA SER A 382 -45.64 -2.95 -56.46
C SER A 382 -46.56 -2.72 -57.65
N ILE A 383 -46.48 -3.58 -58.65
CA ILE A 383 -47.36 -3.52 -59.83
C ILE A 383 -48.44 -4.56 -59.65
N LEU A 384 -49.67 -4.11 -59.42
CA LEU A 384 -50.82 -4.99 -59.39
C LEU A 384 -51.29 -5.28 -60.82
N LYS A 385 -51.34 -6.55 -61.19
CA LYS A 385 -51.96 -7.01 -62.43
C LYS A 385 -53.45 -7.25 -62.21
N ALA A 386 -54.23 -7.17 -63.30
CA ALA A 386 -55.61 -7.63 -63.28
C ALA A 386 -55.62 -9.11 -62.88
N GLY A 387 -56.39 -9.47 -61.85
CA GLY A 387 -56.66 -10.87 -61.56
C GLY A 387 -57.41 -11.47 -62.74
N LYS A 388 -56.93 -12.61 -63.24
CA LYS A 388 -57.68 -13.39 -64.25
C LYS A 388 -59.03 -13.80 -63.71
#